data_AF-A0A9X0D4K7-F1
#
_entry.id   AF-A0A9X0D4K7-F1
#
_cell.length_a   1.000
_cell.length_b   1.000
_cell.length_c   1.000
_cell.angle_alpha   90.00
_cell.angle_beta   90.00
_cell.angle_gamma   90.00
#
_symmetry.space_group_name_H-M   'P 1'
#
loop_
_entity.id
_entity.type
_entity.pdbx_description
1 polymer ?
#
loop_
_entity_poly.entity_id
_entity_poly.type
_entity_poly.pdbx_seq_one_letter_code
_entity_poly.pdbx_strand_id
1 'polypeptide(L)'
;MLLKLPFIICLATMVLKGAVCGPLNDVLYESNGQSLKLSEIKLGKRQEIRVQESTAKCSSDNKGLLRIVDLHLEFCDGKSWVRLSDEMVAQNSREKAGIDCQDIKTRGLSQGDGLYWLDPDAGSHSNAFLAYCDMTSYNGGWTMCYTTDDKVKPKTEVTYNTQFTYGRDGYRTNCNNIPFTEIMLVDHVTGAKCYFKREATNHDLPITAAANYGNAASTYGLWHGVGASNAYHYQLLICDHSFFSGFFVSGYTSNCYKRCNSWCGDKASPYFRTASTDAGYKGVAFNTNGHYPNVRSNRLVSVGLRYKRDEL
;
A
#
# COMPACT_ATOMS: atom_id res chain seq x y z
N MET A 1 39.53 -27.37 -37.65
CA MET A 1 38.32 -27.89 -38.32
C MET A 1 37.51 -28.63 -37.27
N LEU A 2 36.30 -28.13 -36.97
CA LEU A 2 35.09 -28.74 -36.36
C LEU A 2 35.25 -30.09 -35.59
N LEU A 3 34.61 -30.40 -34.45
CA LEU A 3 33.23 -30.13 -34.06
C LEU A 3 32.94 -30.69 -32.63
N LYS A 4 32.20 -29.90 -31.82
CA LYS A 4 31.05 -30.25 -30.92
C LYS A 4 31.15 -31.24 -29.73
N LEU A 5 30.86 -30.66 -28.56
CA LEU A 5 30.02 -31.15 -27.43
C LEU A 5 28.66 -31.74 -27.90
N PRO A 6 27.97 -32.64 -27.13
CA PRO A 6 27.33 -32.22 -25.87
C PRO A 6 27.17 -33.28 -24.75
N PHE A 7 27.08 -32.78 -23.51
CA PHE A 7 26.56 -33.50 -22.35
C PHE A 7 25.06 -33.23 -22.17
N ILE A 8 24.40 -34.25 -21.67
CA ILE A 8 22.97 -34.49 -21.45
C ILE A 8 22.44 -33.71 -20.23
N ILE A 9 21.14 -33.33 -20.21
CA ILE A 9 20.12 -33.65 -19.17
C ILE A 9 18.75 -33.04 -19.54
N CYS A 10 17.71 -33.80 -19.18
CA CYS A 10 16.34 -33.87 -19.67
C CYS A 10 15.32 -32.79 -19.24
N LEU A 11 14.25 -32.72 -20.06
CA LEU A 11 12.81 -32.49 -19.79
C LEU A 11 12.33 -32.96 -18.39
N ALA A 12 11.20 -32.57 -17.80
CA ALA A 12 10.01 -31.73 -18.05
C ALA A 12 9.31 -31.59 -16.65
N THR A 13 8.35 -30.72 -16.33
CA THR A 13 6.97 -30.55 -16.82
C THR A 13 6.32 -29.48 -15.93
N MET A 14 5.55 -28.54 -16.48
CA MET A 14 4.35 -28.08 -15.76
C MET A 14 3.25 -27.70 -16.76
N VAL A 15 2.10 -28.29 -16.49
CA VAL A 15 0.90 -28.38 -17.30
C VAL A 15 0.11 -27.08 -17.22
N LEU A 16 -0.32 -26.57 -18.37
CA LEU A 16 -1.35 -25.53 -18.49
C LEU A 16 -2.67 -26.04 -17.89
N LYS A 17 -3.18 -25.37 -16.86
CA LYS A 17 -4.63 -25.26 -16.58
C LYS A 17 -4.88 -24.05 -15.68
N GLY A 18 -5.67 -23.10 -16.18
CA GLY A 18 -6.16 -21.96 -15.41
C GLY A 18 -5.77 -20.62 -16.01
N ALA A 19 -6.41 -20.25 -17.12
CA ALA A 19 -6.50 -18.85 -17.50
C ALA A 19 -7.32 -18.13 -16.42
N VAL A 20 -6.71 -17.17 -15.72
CA VAL A 20 -7.41 -16.16 -14.95
C VAL A 20 -7.18 -14.83 -15.65
N CYS A 21 -8.20 -14.36 -16.37
CA CYS A 21 -8.26 -12.99 -16.88
C CYS A 21 -8.57 -12.04 -15.72
N GLY A 22 -7.63 -11.15 -15.41
CA GLY A 22 -7.83 -9.96 -14.59
C GLY A 22 -6.80 -8.91 -15.04
N PRO A 23 -7.09 -7.59 -14.94
CA PRO A 23 -6.24 -6.58 -15.54
C PRO A 23 -4.92 -6.49 -14.77
N LEU A 24 -3.87 -7.07 -15.33
CA LEU A 24 -2.50 -6.74 -14.97
C LEU A 24 -2.25 -5.33 -15.49
N ASN A 25 -2.08 -4.37 -14.59
CA ASN A 25 -1.47 -3.10 -14.95
C ASN A 25 0.02 -3.38 -15.27
N ASP A 26 0.25 -3.78 -16.52
CA ASP A 26 1.53 -4.16 -17.12
C ASP A 26 2.35 -2.92 -17.52
N VAL A 27 2.54 -1.95 -16.62
CA VAL A 27 3.38 -0.78 -16.88
C VAL A 27 4.75 -1.01 -16.23
N LEU A 28 5.77 -1.27 -17.05
CA LEU A 28 7.16 -1.38 -16.57
C LEU A 28 7.78 0.00 -16.30
N TYR A 29 7.29 1.04 -16.97
CA TYR A 29 7.80 2.40 -16.91
C TYR A 29 6.77 3.39 -17.47
N GLU A 30 6.59 4.53 -16.78
CA GLU A 30 5.82 5.68 -17.26
C GLU A 30 6.62 6.97 -17.06
N SER A 31 6.83 7.72 -18.15
CA SER A 31 7.43 9.06 -18.12
C SER A 31 6.99 9.86 -19.34
N ASN A 32 6.67 11.14 -19.14
CA ASN A 32 6.32 12.09 -20.20
C ASN A 32 5.24 11.58 -21.17
N GLY A 33 4.21 10.90 -20.65
CA GLY A 33 3.07 10.40 -21.45
C GLY A 33 3.37 9.19 -22.34
N GLN A 34 4.53 8.54 -22.17
CA GLN A 34 4.81 7.25 -22.80
C GLN A 34 4.78 6.15 -21.73
N SER A 35 3.96 5.12 -21.96
CA SER A 35 3.92 3.90 -21.17
C SER A 35 4.62 2.79 -21.94
N LEU A 36 5.47 2.02 -21.27
CA LEU A 36 6.09 0.81 -21.84
C LEU A 36 5.33 -0.40 -21.29
N LYS A 37 4.47 -1.00 -22.13
CA LYS A 37 3.61 -2.12 -21.72
C LYS A 37 4.31 -3.46 -21.94
N LEU A 38 4.16 -4.39 -20.99
CA LEU A 38 4.69 -5.75 -21.14
C LEU A 38 4.16 -6.44 -22.41
N SER A 39 2.91 -6.13 -22.80
CA SER A 39 2.24 -6.62 -24.00
C SER A 39 2.77 -6.04 -25.32
N GLU A 40 3.55 -4.96 -25.28
CA GLU A 40 4.18 -4.34 -26.44
C GLU A 40 5.59 -4.89 -26.70
N ILE A 41 6.16 -5.62 -25.74
CA ILE A 41 7.43 -6.33 -25.91
C ILE A 41 7.16 -7.61 -26.72
N LYS A 42 7.28 -7.51 -28.05
CA LYS A 42 7.28 -8.68 -28.94
C LYS A 42 8.61 -9.43 -28.84
N LEU A 43 8.72 -10.36 -27.89
CA LEU A 43 9.79 -11.38 -27.92
C LEU A 43 9.46 -12.44 -28.98
N GLY A 44 9.77 -12.14 -30.24
CA GLY A 44 9.72 -13.13 -31.31
C GLY A 44 10.73 -14.26 -31.04
N LYS A 45 10.24 -15.51 -30.96
CA LYS A 45 11.00 -16.78 -30.87
C LYS A 45 12.28 -16.74 -30.01
N ARG A 46 12.26 -17.26 -28.78
CA ARG A 46 13.47 -17.56 -27.93
C ARG A 46 14.74 -16.81 -28.38
N GLN A 47 14.70 -15.49 -28.36
CA GLN A 47 15.91 -14.71 -28.55
C GLN A 47 16.48 -14.48 -27.16
N GLU A 48 17.73 -14.87 -26.97
CA GLU A 48 18.53 -14.38 -25.87
C GLU A 48 18.49 -12.85 -25.93
N ILE A 49 18.08 -12.19 -24.85
CA ILE A 49 18.30 -10.76 -24.69
C ILE A 49 19.82 -10.59 -24.61
N ARG A 50 20.43 -10.15 -25.71
CA ARG A 50 21.86 -9.88 -25.79
C ARG A 50 22.10 -8.39 -25.60
N VAL A 51 22.64 -8.03 -24.45
CA VAL A 51 23.18 -6.70 -24.21
C VAL A 51 24.65 -6.72 -24.58
N GLN A 52 25.05 -5.87 -25.53
CA GLN A 52 26.42 -5.79 -26.04
C GLN A 52 26.81 -4.33 -26.24
N GLU A 53 28.11 -4.06 -26.38
CA GLU A 53 28.56 -2.74 -26.80
C GLU A 53 28.04 -2.43 -28.21
N SER A 54 27.53 -1.22 -28.39
CA SER A 54 26.97 -0.77 -29.66
C SER A 54 27.38 0.66 -29.94
N THR A 55 28.03 0.85 -31.09
CA THR A 55 28.41 2.17 -31.61
C THR A 55 27.29 2.83 -32.42
N ALA A 56 26.13 2.18 -32.55
CA ALA A 56 25.00 2.71 -33.31
C ALA A 56 24.51 4.03 -32.68
N LYS A 57 24.20 5.02 -33.53
CA LYS A 57 23.54 6.25 -33.08
C LYS A 57 22.08 5.92 -32.72
N CYS A 58 21.58 6.44 -31.61
CA CYS A 58 20.17 6.28 -31.27
C CYS A 58 19.29 7.09 -32.23
N SER A 59 18.19 6.48 -32.66
CA SER A 59 17.21 6.99 -33.62
C SER A 59 15.88 6.27 -33.43
N SER A 60 14.85 6.67 -34.17
CA SER A 60 13.55 5.99 -34.17
C SER A 60 13.66 4.50 -34.52
N ASP A 61 14.62 4.13 -35.35
CA ASP A 61 14.73 2.80 -35.95
C ASP A 61 15.26 1.76 -34.95
N ASN A 62 15.99 2.20 -33.93
CA ASN A 62 16.54 1.38 -32.86
C ASN A 62 16.03 1.80 -31.48
N LYS A 63 14.85 2.44 -31.42
CA LYS A 63 14.14 2.72 -30.16
C LYS A 63 13.94 1.41 -29.38
N GLY A 64 14.25 1.43 -28.09
CA GLY A 64 14.16 0.28 -27.19
C GLY A 64 15.40 -0.63 -27.18
N LEU A 65 16.41 -0.35 -28.01
CA LEU A 65 17.68 -1.08 -27.97
C LEU A 65 18.40 -0.81 -26.64
N LEU A 66 18.92 -1.87 -26.02
CA LEU A 66 19.77 -1.82 -24.83
C LEU A 66 21.24 -2.03 -25.22
N ARG A 67 22.14 -1.22 -24.67
CA ARG A 67 23.59 -1.36 -24.85
C ARG A 67 24.33 -1.17 -23.54
N ILE A 68 25.56 -1.67 -23.47
CA ILE A 68 26.51 -1.29 -22.42
C ILE A 68 27.57 -0.39 -23.04
N VAL A 69 27.90 0.73 -22.40
CA VAL A 69 29.00 1.62 -22.75
C VAL A 69 29.72 2.02 -21.47
N ASP A 70 31.04 1.81 -21.40
CA ASP A 70 31.86 2.10 -20.22
C ASP A 70 31.27 1.50 -18.93
N LEU A 71 30.80 0.25 -18.99
CA LEU A 71 30.11 -0.47 -17.89
C LEU A 71 28.74 0.10 -17.46
N HIS A 72 28.18 1.07 -18.18
CA HIS A 72 26.84 1.60 -17.92
C HIS A 72 25.82 1.01 -18.90
N LEU A 73 24.67 0.56 -18.40
CA LEU A 73 23.54 0.16 -19.23
C LEU A 73 22.83 1.40 -19.77
N GLU A 74 22.61 1.46 -21.07
CA GLU A 74 21.89 2.56 -21.74
C GLU A 74 20.75 1.99 -22.59
N PHE A 75 19.63 2.71 -22.69
CA PHE A 75 18.56 2.40 -23.63
C PHE A 75 18.36 3.54 -24.63
N CYS A 76 17.98 3.20 -25.86
CA CYS A 76 17.66 4.20 -26.88
C CYS A 76 16.17 4.61 -26.78
N ASP A 77 15.89 5.89 -26.52
CA ASP A 77 14.52 6.42 -26.41
C ASP A 77 13.89 6.78 -27.78
N GLY A 78 14.65 6.62 -28.87
CA GLY A 78 14.27 7.03 -30.23
C GLY A 78 14.94 8.32 -30.71
N LYS A 79 15.67 9.02 -29.85
CA LYS A 79 16.37 10.29 -30.14
C LYS A 79 17.79 10.31 -29.58
N SER A 80 17.98 9.76 -28.38
CA SER A 80 19.23 9.77 -27.63
C SER A 80 19.41 8.49 -26.82
N TRP A 81 20.67 8.16 -26.54
CA TRP A 81 21.00 7.12 -25.59
C TRP A 81 20.83 7.66 -24.18
N VAL A 82 19.95 7.02 -23.41
CA VAL A 82 19.66 7.36 -22.01
C VAL A 82 20.38 6.34 -21.14
N ARG A 83 21.31 6.84 -20.30
CA ARG A 83 21.96 6.02 -19.27
C ARG A 83 20.94 5.63 -18.23
N LEU A 84 20.84 4.34 -17.96
CA LEU A 84 20.20 3.82 -16.76
C LEU A 84 21.21 3.98 -15.63
N SER A 85 21.31 5.20 -15.10
CA SER A 85 22.11 5.47 -13.92
C SER A 85 21.34 5.11 -12.65
N ASP A 86 22.08 4.80 -11.59
CA ASP A 86 21.53 4.62 -10.25
C ASP A 86 20.64 5.80 -9.84
N GLU A 87 20.87 7.03 -10.32
CA GLU A 87 20.01 8.19 -10.02
C GLU A 87 18.56 8.03 -10.47
N MET A 88 18.30 7.30 -11.58
CA MET A 88 16.95 7.00 -12.05
C MET A 88 16.29 5.86 -11.24
N VAL A 89 17.08 5.03 -10.56
CA VAL A 89 16.63 3.96 -9.65
C VAL A 89 16.61 4.42 -8.18
N ALA A 90 17.34 5.49 -7.84
CA ALA A 90 17.67 5.85 -6.47
C ALA A 90 16.65 6.75 -5.77
N GLN A 91 15.60 7.23 -6.43
CA GLN A 91 14.58 8.04 -5.74
C GLN A 91 13.69 7.20 -4.82
N ASN A 92 13.56 5.91 -5.11
CA ASN A 92 12.81 4.96 -4.29
C ASN A 92 13.72 3.79 -3.91
N SER A 93 14.78 4.10 -3.16
CA SER A 93 15.70 3.12 -2.60
C SER A 93 15.67 3.17 -1.08
N ARG A 94 16.24 2.14 -0.45
CA ARG A 94 16.32 2.03 1.00
C ARG A 94 17.09 3.20 1.64
N GLU A 95 18.10 3.70 0.94
CA GLU A 95 18.97 4.80 1.34
C GLU A 95 18.31 6.18 1.19
N LYS A 96 17.22 6.27 0.40
CA LYS A 96 16.42 7.49 0.25
C LYS A 96 14.99 7.31 0.76
N ALA A 97 14.79 6.34 1.66
CA ALA A 97 13.51 6.08 2.28
C ALA A 97 12.93 7.36 2.89
N GLY A 98 11.63 7.57 2.74
CA GLY A 98 10.94 8.66 3.45
C GLY A 98 10.47 8.23 4.82
N ILE A 99 10.22 9.19 5.70
CA ILE A 99 9.68 8.90 7.03
C ILE A 99 8.33 8.17 6.90
N ASP A 100 7.49 8.69 6.02
CA ASP A 100 6.21 8.11 5.62
C ASP A 100 5.88 8.57 4.18
N CYS A 101 4.74 8.11 3.65
CA CYS A 101 4.30 8.50 2.31
C CYS A 101 4.01 10.01 2.18
N GLN A 102 3.60 10.68 3.26
CA GLN A 102 3.35 12.12 3.23
C GLN A 102 4.66 12.88 3.11
N ASP A 103 5.71 12.49 3.85
CA ASP A 103 7.05 13.07 3.76
C ASP A 103 7.63 12.95 2.34
N ILE A 104 7.50 11.80 1.70
CA ILE A 104 7.90 11.63 0.29
C ILE A 104 7.16 12.62 -0.61
N LYS A 105 5.85 12.77 -0.38
CA LYS A 105 5.02 13.67 -1.17
C LYS A 105 5.38 15.15 -0.94
N THR A 106 5.58 15.58 0.30
CA THR A 106 5.90 16.98 0.63
C THR A 106 7.30 17.38 0.15
N ARG A 107 8.25 16.44 0.11
CA ARG A 107 9.58 16.65 -0.49
C ARG A 107 9.59 16.68 -2.02
N GLY A 108 8.44 16.46 -2.67
CA GLY A 108 8.33 16.41 -4.13
C GLY A 108 8.95 15.16 -4.76
N LEU A 109 9.16 14.10 -3.97
CA LEU A 109 9.77 12.83 -4.40
C LEU A 109 8.73 11.79 -4.82
N SER A 110 7.44 12.13 -4.76
CA SER A 110 6.35 11.26 -5.21
C SER A 110 6.40 11.04 -6.73
N GLN A 111 6.46 9.79 -7.13
CA GLN A 111 6.34 9.32 -8.53
C GLN A 111 4.92 8.82 -8.86
N GLY A 112 3.94 9.06 -7.97
CA GLY A 112 2.57 8.56 -8.11
C GLY A 112 2.25 7.45 -7.11
N ASP A 113 1.10 6.80 -7.28
CA ASP A 113 0.71 5.68 -6.41
C ASP A 113 1.63 4.48 -6.64
N GLY A 114 2.10 3.83 -5.57
CA GLY A 114 3.01 2.70 -5.72
C GLY A 114 3.71 2.29 -4.43
N LEU A 115 4.62 1.32 -4.53
CA LEU A 115 5.47 0.92 -3.41
C LEU A 115 6.59 1.92 -3.19
N TYR A 116 6.83 2.30 -1.95
CA TYR A 116 7.95 3.14 -1.54
C TYR A 116 8.70 2.55 -0.35
N TRP A 117 10.00 2.84 -0.26
CA TRP A 117 10.79 2.60 0.94
C TRP A 117 10.47 3.64 2.00
N LEU A 118 10.11 3.17 3.19
CA LEU A 118 9.83 3.98 4.36
C LEU A 118 10.79 3.66 5.51
N ASP A 119 11.19 4.68 6.25
CA ASP A 119 12.06 4.63 7.41
C ASP A 119 11.57 5.60 8.50
N PRO A 120 10.59 5.20 9.34
CA PRO A 120 9.89 6.13 10.23
C PRO A 120 10.74 6.74 11.35
N ASP A 121 11.87 6.12 11.72
CA ASP A 121 12.77 6.68 12.75
C ASP A 121 13.89 7.55 12.17
N ALA A 122 14.04 7.56 10.83
CA ALA A 122 15.08 8.29 10.09
C ALA A 122 16.52 8.02 10.58
N GLY A 123 16.72 6.90 11.27
CA GLY A 123 18.00 6.50 11.85
C GLY A 123 18.80 5.64 10.87
N SER A 124 19.12 4.43 11.31
CA SER A 124 19.75 3.46 10.42
C SER A 124 18.69 2.84 9.52
N HIS A 125 18.90 2.91 8.20
CA HIS A 125 18.00 2.29 7.21
C HIS A 125 17.84 0.76 7.31
N SER A 126 18.50 0.09 8.27
CA SER A 126 18.43 -1.36 8.51
C SER A 126 17.02 -1.88 8.87
N ASN A 127 16.13 -1.00 9.34
CA ASN A 127 14.72 -1.29 9.62
C ASN A 127 13.76 -0.67 8.60
N ALA A 128 14.28 0.04 7.59
CA ALA A 128 13.46 0.55 6.49
C ALA A 128 12.76 -0.60 5.78
N PHE A 129 11.53 -0.34 5.32
CA PHE A 129 10.62 -1.35 4.78
C PHE A 129 9.81 -0.81 3.60
N LEU A 130 9.22 -1.71 2.81
CA LEU A 130 8.35 -1.33 1.69
C LEU A 130 6.89 -1.18 2.15
N ALA A 131 6.26 -0.09 1.73
CA ALA A 131 4.82 0.14 1.90
C ALA A 131 4.22 0.72 0.62
N TYR A 132 2.95 0.43 0.36
CA TYR A 132 2.20 1.09 -0.68
C TYR A 132 1.79 2.49 -0.22
N CYS A 133 2.16 3.50 -1.00
CA CYS A 133 1.71 4.87 -0.85
C CYS A 133 0.58 5.19 -1.83
N ASP A 134 -0.58 5.56 -1.32
CA ASP A 134 -1.64 6.20 -2.11
C ASP A 134 -1.34 7.72 -2.11
N MET A 135 -0.75 8.18 -3.21
CA MET A 135 -0.32 9.55 -3.51
C MET A 135 -1.38 10.37 -4.23
N THR A 136 -2.53 9.79 -4.59
CA THR A 136 -3.61 10.45 -5.33
C THR A 136 -4.82 10.80 -4.45
N SER A 137 -5.27 9.88 -3.61
CA SER A 137 -6.57 9.98 -2.93
C SER A 137 -6.57 11.02 -1.82
N TYR A 138 -7.56 11.90 -1.80
CA TYR A 138 -7.65 12.98 -0.80
C TYR A 138 -6.36 13.79 -0.67
N ASN A 139 -5.73 14.12 -1.80
CA ASN A 139 -4.43 14.78 -1.89
C ASN A 139 -3.25 13.90 -1.42
N GLY A 140 -3.40 12.58 -1.40
CA GLY A 140 -2.32 11.59 -1.30
C GLY A 140 -1.50 11.58 -0.01
N GLY A 141 -0.37 10.86 -0.03
CA GLY A 141 0.51 10.74 1.13
C GLY A 141 0.03 9.72 2.17
N TRP A 142 -0.87 8.81 1.78
CA TRP A 142 -1.35 7.76 2.67
C TRP A 142 -0.40 6.56 2.65
N THR A 143 0.05 6.16 3.84
CA THR A 143 0.78 4.90 4.02
C THR A 143 -0.23 3.77 4.23
N MET A 144 -0.40 2.89 3.25
CA MET A 144 -1.36 1.79 3.33
C MET A 144 -0.80 0.62 4.13
N CYS A 145 -1.48 0.24 5.21
CA CYS A 145 -0.98 -0.66 6.24
C CYS A 145 -1.29 -2.13 5.99
N TYR A 146 -2.52 -2.41 5.57
CA TYR A 146 -2.94 -3.76 5.26
C TYR A 146 -4.16 -3.75 4.35
N THR A 147 -4.40 -4.89 3.71
CA THR A 147 -5.63 -5.19 2.98
C THR A 147 -6.13 -6.56 3.43
N THR A 148 -7.39 -6.66 3.83
CA THR A 148 -8.00 -7.96 4.17
C THR A 148 -9.51 -7.95 4.09
N ASP A 149 -10.09 -9.12 3.88
CA ASP A 149 -11.53 -9.36 3.91
C ASP A 149 -11.97 -10.15 5.17
N ASP A 150 -11.05 -10.41 6.11
CA ASP A 150 -11.30 -11.07 7.39
C ASP A 150 -10.55 -10.38 8.55
N LYS A 151 -9.68 -11.09 9.26
CA LYS A 151 -8.96 -10.64 10.47
C LYS A 151 -7.54 -10.20 10.12
N VAL A 152 -6.97 -9.36 10.98
CA VAL A 152 -5.60 -8.87 10.86
C VAL A 152 -4.98 -8.68 12.24
N LYS A 153 -3.66 -8.82 12.33
CA LYS A 153 -2.89 -8.48 13.54
C LYS A 153 -1.81 -7.45 13.20
N PRO A 154 -2.15 -6.17 13.01
CA PRO A 154 -1.21 -5.18 12.47
C PRO A 154 -0.01 -4.91 13.39
N LYS A 155 -0.07 -5.32 14.66
CA LYS A 155 1.06 -5.25 15.58
C LYS A 155 2.18 -6.22 15.20
N THR A 156 1.86 -7.39 14.68
CA THR A 156 2.82 -8.48 14.42
C THR A 156 2.90 -8.88 12.94
N GLU A 157 1.82 -8.74 12.18
CA GLU A 157 1.77 -8.95 10.73
C GLU A 157 2.28 -7.70 10.00
N VAL A 158 3.60 -7.47 10.07
CA VAL A 158 4.25 -6.21 9.64
C VAL A 158 5.13 -6.36 8.39
N THR A 159 5.28 -7.56 7.87
CA THR A 159 6.21 -7.86 6.76
C THR A 159 5.48 -7.85 5.43
N TYR A 160 5.95 -7.00 4.50
CA TYR A 160 5.47 -7.00 3.12
C TYR A 160 5.90 -8.28 2.37
N ASN A 161 4.94 -8.89 1.67
CA ASN A 161 5.14 -10.04 0.80
C ASN A 161 4.70 -9.70 -0.62
N THR A 162 5.58 -9.90 -1.59
CA THR A 162 5.35 -9.59 -3.01
C THR A 162 4.21 -10.40 -3.64
N GLN A 163 3.82 -11.54 -3.07
CA GLN A 163 2.67 -12.33 -3.50
C GLN A 163 1.32 -11.67 -3.17
N PHE A 164 1.31 -10.81 -2.13
CA PHE A 164 0.13 -10.13 -1.62
C PHE A 164 0.31 -8.62 -1.77
N THR A 165 0.24 -8.14 -3.02
CA THR A 165 0.31 -6.70 -3.34
C THR A 165 -0.89 -5.94 -2.76
N TYR A 166 -0.75 -4.63 -2.62
CA TYR A 166 -1.86 -3.76 -2.21
C TYR A 166 -3.13 -4.02 -3.03
N GLY A 167 -4.30 -3.98 -2.38
CA GLY A 167 -5.58 -4.35 -2.99
C GLY A 167 -5.86 -5.85 -3.03
N ARG A 168 -4.95 -6.71 -2.55
CA ARG A 168 -5.20 -8.16 -2.36
C ARG A 168 -5.28 -8.50 -0.88
N ASP A 169 -6.14 -9.44 -0.54
CA ASP A 169 -6.14 -10.01 0.82
C ASP A 169 -4.75 -10.56 1.17
N GLY A 170 -4.31 -10.31 2.40
CA GLY A 170 -2.96 -10.66 2.86
C GLY A 170 -1.89 -9.58 2.68
N TYR A 171 -2.17 -8.44 2.04
CA TYR A 171 -1.20 -7.32 2.03
C TYR A 171 -0.97 -6.81 3.46
N ARG A 172 0.30 -6.66 3.86
CA ARG A 172 0.75 -6.25 5.20
C ARG A 172 2.00 -5.37 5.08
N THR A 173 2.13 -4.37 5.93
CA THR A 173 3.36 -3.59 6.10
C THR A 173 3.44 -2.97 7.50
N ASN A 174 4.61 -2.47 7.89
CA ASN A 174 4.88 -2.04 9.26
C ASN A 174 4.38 -0.62 9.55
N CYS A 175 3.07 -0.47 9.76
CA CYS A 175 2.48 0.81 10.15
C CYS A 175 2.61 1.15 11.65
N ASN A 176 3.29 0.34 12.46
CA ASN A 176 3.28 0.51 13.92
C ASN A 176 3.85 1.86 14.36
N ASN A 177 4.91 2.33 13.70
CA ASN A 177 5.59 3.57 14.04
C ASN A 177 5.32 4.72 13.06
N ILE A 178 4.37 4.56 12.14
CA ILE A 178 3.95 5.64 11.25
C ILE A 178 3.18 6.67 12.08
N PRO A 179 3.64 7.92 12.17
CA PRO A 179 2.89 8.99 12.84
C PRO A 179 1.63 9.28 12.02
N PHE A 180 0.50 9.53 12.68
CA PHE A 180 -0.72 9.91 11.98
C PHE A 180 -1.65 10.81 12.80
N THR A 181 -2.36 11.67 12.07
CA THR A 181 -3.50 12.48 12.53
C THR A 181 -4.76 12.13 11.75
N GLU A 182 -4.63 11.31 10.70
CA GLU A 182 -5.71 10.86 9.85
C GLU A 182 -5.59 9.36 9.56
N ILE A 183 -6.74 8.69 9.47
CA ILE A 183 -6.86 7.28 9.11
C ILE A 183 -7.87 7.13 7.96
N MET A 184 -7.47 6.45 6.89
CA MET A 184 -8.30 6.15 5.73
C MET A 184 -8.74 4.69 5.75
N LEU A 185 -9.97 4.44 5.33
CA LEU A 185 -10.42 3.12 4.95
C LEU A 185 -10.84 3.14 3.48
N VAL A 186 -10.47 2.07 2.78
CA VAL A 186 -10.80 1.84 1.38
C VAL A 186 -11.58 0.55 1.30
N ASP A 187 -12.74 0.59 0.65
CA ASP A 187 -13.48 -0.59 0.26
C ASP A 187 -13.16 -0.94 -1.19
N HIS A 188 -12.50 -2.07 -1.40
CA HIS A 188 -12.13 -2.55 -2.73
C HIS A 188 -13.29 -3.16 -3.50
N VAL A 189 -14.43 -3.42 -2.86
CA VAL A 189 -15.61 -3.96 -3.53
C VAL A 189 -16.36 -2.86 -4.28
N THR A 190 -16.60 -1.70 -3.67
CA THR A 190 -17.29 -0.58 -4.34
C THR A 190 -16.36 0.54 -4.78
N GLY A 191 -15.07 0.48 -4.45
CA GLY A 191 -14.12 1.57 -4.67
C GLY A 191 -14.34 2.77 -3.75
N ALA A 192 -15.20 2.65 -2.73
CA ALA A 192 -15.49 3.73 -1.82
C ALA A 192 -14.29 3.98 -0.91
N LYS A 193 -13.99 5.25 -0.65
CA LYS A 193 -12.96 5.67 0.31
C LYS A 193 -13.61 6.61 1.33
N CYS A 194 -13.14 6.55 2.56
CA CYS A 194 -13.43 7.53 3.58
C CYS A 194 -12.20 7.71 4.45
N TYR A 195 -12.04 8.88 5.04
CA TYR A 195 -11.02 9.08 6.06
C TYR A 195 -11.57 9.82 7.27
N PHE A 196 -10.88 9.67 8.38
CA PHE A 196 -11.23 10.28 9.65
C PHE A 196 -10.05 11.12 10.08
N LYS A 197 -10.32 12.40 10.34
CA LYS A 197 -9.34 13.36 10.83
C LYS A 197 -9.59 13.60 12.32
N ARG A 198 -8.54 13.56 13.13
CA ARG A 198 -8.66 13.83 14.56
C ARG A 198 -9.17 15.26 14.80
N GLU A 199 -10.17 15.42 15.67
CA GLU A 199 -10.70 16.74 16.04
C GLU A 199 -9.80 17.41 17.06
N ALA A 200 -9.55 18.70 16.86
CA ALA A 200 -8.57 19.45 17.63
C ALA A 200 -8.99 19.60 19.10
N THR A 201 -8.26 18.95 20.00
CA THR A 201 -8.16 19.34 21.42
C THR A 201 -6.69 19.59 21.73
N ASN A 202 -6.13 20.75 21.37
CA ASN A 202 -4.71 21.09 21.58
C ASN A 202 -3.67 20.12 20.98
N HIS A 203 -4.04 19.32 19.97
CA HIS A 203 -3.24 18.19 19.48
C HIS A 203 -3.12 18.14 17.95
N ASP A 204 -2.19 18.93 17.39
CA ASP A 204 -1.55 18.59 16.11
C ASP A 204 -0.50 17.49 16.26
N LEU A 205 -0.29 17.00 17.50
CA LEU A 205 0.67 15.95 17.76
C LEU A 205 0.16 14.62 17.19
N PRO A 206 0.93 14.00 16.28
CA PRO A 206 0.56 12.71 15.72
C PRO A 206 0.63 11.63 16.80
N ILE A 207 -0.15 10.58 16.60
CA ILE A 207 -0.05 9.34 17.38
C ILE A 207 0.56 8.23 16.52
N THR A 208 1.07 7.18 17.16
CA THR A 208 1.51 5.95 16.49
C THR A 208 0.70 4.76 17.00
N ALA A 209 0.54 3.72 16.18
CA ALA A 209 -0.19 2.53 16.62
C ALA A 209 0.56 1.78 17.74
N ALA A 210 1.90 1.68 17.63
CA ALA A 210 2.77 1.00 18.60
C ALA A 210 2.54 1.47 20.04
N ALA A 211 2.42 2.79 20.25
CA ALA A 211 2.25 3.39 21.56
C ALA A 211 0.82 3.29 22.12
N ASN A 212 -0.14 2.80 21.31
CA ASN A 212 -1.56 3.02 21.56
C ASN A 212 -2.44 1.77 21.49
N TYR A 213 -1.90 0.60 21.19
CA TYR A 213 -2.65 -0.66 21.24
C TYR A 213 -3.31 -0.87 22.61
N GLY A 214 -4.62 -1.11 22.61
CA GLY A 214 -5.40 -1.45 23.81
C GLY A 214 -5.95 -0.27 24.61
N ASN A 215 -5.59 0.97 24.25
CA ASN A 215 -6.14 2.16 24.90
C ASN A 215 -7.63 2.33 24.58
N ALA A 216 -8.34 3.03 25.49
CA ALA A 216 -9.74 3.40 25.25
C ALA A 216 -9.84 4.49 24.19
N ALA A 217 -10.96 4.53 23.46
CA ALA A 217 -11.13 5.50 22.39
C ALA A 217 -11.09 6.97 22.87
N SER A 218 -11.38 7.22 24.15
CA SER A 218 -11.26 8.54 24.79
C SER A 218 -9.85 9.10 24.76
N THR A 219 -8.82 8.25 24.69
CA THR A 219 -7.41 8.66 24.68
C THR A 219 -7.07 9.57 23.50
N TYR A 220 -7.77 9.41 22.37
CA TYR A 220 -7.47 10.15 21.14
C TYR A 220 -8.44 11.30 20.87
N GLY A 221 -9.49 11.45 21.68
CA GLY A 221 -10.58 12.37 21.38
C GLY A 221 -11.45 11.91 20.20
N LEU A 222 -12.26 12.83 19.70
CA LEU A 222 -13.19 12.58 18.60
C LEU A 222 -12.52 12.83 17.25
N TRP A 223 -13.16 12.34 16.19
CA TRP A 223 -12.65 12.35 14.83
C TRP A 223 -13.76 12.80 13.87
N HIS A 224 -13.42 13.70 12.96
CA HIS A 224 -14.29 14.16 11.89
C HIS A 224 -14.21 13.21 10.71
N GLY A 225 -15.35 12.72 10.21
CA GLY A 225 -15.40 11.78 9.09
C GLY A 225 -15.64 12.47 7.74
N VAL A 226 -14.84 12.14 6.74
CA VAL A 226 -14.98 12.58 5.34
C VAL A 226 -15.24 11.36 4.46
N GLY A 227 -16.31 11.41 3.66
CA GLY A 227 -16.81 10.22 2.93
C GLY A 227 -17.57 9.22 3.82
N ALA A 228 -17.86 9.60 5.07
CA ALA A 228 -18.71 8.87 6.01
C ALA A 228 -19.94 9.72 6.37
N SER A 229 -20.88 9.15 7.13
CA SER A 229 -22.06 9.90 7.60
C SER A 229 -21.64 11.10 8.45
N ASN A 230 -22.21 12.29 8.17
CA ASN A 230 -21.99 13.51 8.94
C ASN A 230 -22.88 13.60 10.20
N ALA A 231 -23.71 12.59 10.47
CA ALA A 231 -24.58 12.55 11.65
C ALA A 231 -23.83 12.20 12.94
N TYR A 232 -22.54 11.87 12.85
CA TYR A 232 -21.73 11.41 13.96
C TYR A 232 -20.37 12.11 13.98
N HIS A 233 -19.90 12.43 15.18
CA HIS A 233 -18.47 12.44 15.45
C HIS A 233 -18.00 10.99 15.57
N TYR A 234 -16.75 10.72 15.21
CA TYR A 234 -16.18 9.38 15.22
C TYR A 234 -15.18 9.18 16.35
N GLN A 235 -14.90 7.93 16.67
CA GLN A 235 -13.93 7.52 17.68
C GLN A 235 -13.08 6.36 17.12
N LEU A 236 -11.80 6.33 17.49
CA LEU A 236 -10.82 5.35 17.01
C LEU A 236 -10.44 4.38 18.12
N LEU A 237 -10.32 3.10 17.76
CA LEU A 237 -9.68 2.06 18.55
C LEU A 237 -8.52 1.43 17.77
N ILE A 238 -7.43 1.17 18.47
CA ILE A 238 -6.25 0.46 17.97
C ILE A 238 -6.06 -0.76 18.85
N CYS A 239 -6.26 -1.96 18.30
CA CYS A 239 -6.44 -3.17 19.12
C CYS A 239 -5.50 -4.30 18.74
N ASP A 240 -5.04 -4.99 19.79
CA ASP A 240 -4.32 -6.27 19.76
C ASP A 240 -4.89 -7.12 20.91
N HIS A 241 -6.13 -7.57 20.75
CA HIS A 241 -6.88 -8.30 21.76
C HIS A 241 -7.52 -9.53 21.15
N SER A 242 -7.76 -10.58 21.95
CA SER A 242 -8.35 -11.85 21.47
C SER A 242 -9.68 -11.65 20.75
N PHE A 243 -10.51 -10.74 21.25
CA PHE A 243 -11.80 -10.36 20.66
C PHE A 243 -11.68 -9.57 19.34
N PHE A 244 -10.74 -8.62 19.24
CA PHE A 244 -10.57 -7.79 18.05
C PHE A 244 -9.13 -7.31 17.94
N SER A 245 -8.57 -7.41 16.73
CA SER A 245 -7.28 -6.82 16.39
C SER A 245 -7.38 -6.09 15.05
N GLY A 246 -6.76 -4.93 14.98
CA GLY A 246 -6.93 -4.00 13.87
C GLY A 246 -7.21 -2.56 14.33
N PHE A 247 -7.57 -1.73 13.35
CA PHE A 247 -8.11 -0.40 13.58
C PHE A 247 -9.63 -0.49 13.51
N PHE A 248 -10.32 0.16 14.43
CA PHE A 248 -11.77 0.23 14.44
C PHE A 248 -12.21 1.69 14.62
N VAL A 249 -12.84 2.24 13.59
CA VAL A 249 -13.53 3.52 13.65
C VAL A 249 -15.03 3.30 13.73
N SER A 250 -15.69 4.01 14.63
CA SER A 250 -17.16 4.01 14.75
C SER A 250 -17.68 5.39 15.12
N GLY A 251 -18.98 5.62 14.94
CA GLY A 251 -19.60 6.81 15.50
C GLY A 251 -19.55 6.80 17.03
N TYR A 252 -19.46 8.00 17.60
CA TYR A 252 -19.60 8.27 19.01
C TYR A 252 -21.08 8.47 19.33
N THR A 253 -21.63 7.58 20.14
CA THR A 253 -23.05 7.56 20.53
C THR A 253 -23.18 7.37 22.03
N SER A 254 -24.28 7.87 22.59
CA SER A 254 -24.68 7.66 23.99
C SER A 254 -23.60 7.97 25.03
N ASN A 255 -22.74 8.97 24.75
CA ASN A 255 -21.59 9.35 25.58
C ASN A 255 -20.66 8.18 25.95
N CYS A 256 -20.52 7.20 25.03
CA CYS A 256 -19.74 5.99 25.29
C CYS A 256 -18.48 5.91 24.43
N TYR A 257 -17.33 5.98 25.09
CA TYR A 257 -16.04 5.63 24.50
C TYR A 257 -15.84 4.12 24.54
N LYS A 258 -15.71 3.53 23.35
CA LYS A 258 -15.50 2.09 23.19
C LYS A 258 -14.12 1.68 23.70
N ARG A 259 -13.98 0.41 24.03
CA ARG A 259 -12.71 -0.29 24.33
C ARG A 259 -12.56 -1.48 23.40
N CYS A 260 -11.35 -2.02 23.27
CA CYS A 260 -11.10 -3.13 22.36
C CYS A 260 -12.04 -4.33 22.54
N ASN A 261 -12.53 -4.61 23.76
CA ASN A 261 -13.45 -5.69 24.08
C ASN A 261 -14.83 -5.21 24.61
N SER A 262 -15.17 -3.92 24.46
CA SER A 262 -16.48 -3.39 24.90
C SER A 262 -16.94 -2.26 23.99
N TRP A 263 -17.97 -2.53 23.20
CA TRP A 263 -18.48 -1.63 22.14
C TRP A 263 -19.82 -0.99 22.48
N CYS A 264 -20.13 -0.91 23.78
CA CYS A 264 -21.32 -0.21 24.31
C CYS A 264 -22.68 -0.73 23.82
N GLY A 265 -22.74 -1.90 23.17
CA GLY A 265 -23.96 -2.39 22.54
C GLY A 265 -24.48 -1.48 21.42
N ASP A 266 -23.60 -0.69 20.79
CA ASP A 266 -23.96 0.32 19.79
C ASP A 266 -24.47 -0.32 18.50
N LYS A 267 -25.79 -0.27 18.29
CA LYS A 267 -26.50 -0.78 17.11
C LYS A 267 -26.91 0.32 16.11
N ALA A 268 -26.48 1.55 16.34
CA ALA A 268 -26.92 2.71 15.55
C ALA A 268 -25.81 3.24 14.63
N SER A 269 -24.59 3.39 15.15
CA SER A 269 -23.54 4.09 14.40
C SER A 269 -22.90 3.22 13.30
N PRO A 270 -22.37 3.82 12.22
CA PRO A 270 -21.61 3.09 11.22
C PRO A 270 -20.26 2.64 11.77
N TYR A 271 -19.86 1.41 11.42
CA TYR A 271 -18.59 0.80 11.81
C TYR A 271 -17.67 0.66 10.59
N PHE A 272 -16.38 0.79 10.87
CA PHE A 272 -15.27 0.69 9.94
C PHE A 272 -14.19 -0.16 10.60
N ARG A 273 -14.24 -1.48 10.39
CA ARG A 273 -13.36 -2.46 11.03
C ARG A 273 -13.22 -3.74 10.22
N THR A 274 -12.13 -4.44 10.47
CA THR A 274 -11.95 -5.85 10.10
C THR A 274 -12.85 -6.78 10.92
N ALA A 275 -12.83 -8.08 10.62
CA ALA A 275 -13.61 -9.06 11.35
C ALA A 275 -13.14 -9.23 12.81
N SER A 276 -14.10 -9.54 13.70
CA SER A 276 -13.84 -9.95 15.09
C SER A 276 -13.83 -11.48 15.21
N THR A 277 -13.27 -12.01 16.29
CA THR A 277 -13.44 -13.43 16.65
C THR A 277 -14.81 -13.74 17.24
N ASP A 278 -15.56 -12.73 17.66
CA ASP A 278 -16.88 -12.87 18.26
C ASP A 278 -17.95 -13.10 17.19
N ALA A 279 -18.87 -14.02 17.48
CA ALA A 279 -19.93 -14.39 16.55
C ALA A 279 -20.93 -13.23 16.28
N GLY A 280 -21.04 -12.29 17.22
CA GLY A 280 -21.83 -11.08 17.12
C GLY A 280 -21.25 -10.03 16.17
N TYR A 281 -20.00 -10.20 15.73
CA TYR A 281 -19.25 -9.17 14.98
C TYR A 281 -18.41 -9.77 13.85
N LYS A 282 -18.89 -10.85 13.23
CA LYS A 282 -18.25 -11.48 12.06
C LYS A 282 -18.17 -10.52 10.87
N GLY A 283 -17.22 -10.79 9.97
CA GLY A 283 -17.04 -10.07 8.72
C GLY A 283 -16.50 -8.65 8.88
N VAL A 284 -16.06 -8.08 7.77
CA VAL A 284 -15.55 -6.72 7.68
C VAL A 284 -16.70 -5.73 7.52
N ALA A 285 -16.71 -4.69 8.35
CA ALA A 285 -17.70 -3.62 8.28
C ALA A 285 -17.08 -2.37 7.65
N PHE A 286 -17.75 -1.83 6.64
CA PHE A 286 -17.42 -0.54 6.03
C PHE A 286 -18.72 0.25 5.90
N ASN A 287 -18.79 1.39 6.60
CA ASN A 287 -19.95 2.29 6.60
C ASN A 287 -21.30 1.58 6.81
N THR A 288 -21.32 0.61 7.71
CA THR A 288 -22.52 -0.15 8.10
C THR A 288 -22.45 -0.44 9.59
N ASN A 289 -23.58 -0.56 10.27
CA ASN A 289 -23.55 -1.02 11.65
C ASN A 289 -23.16 -2.50 11.67
N GLY A 290 -21.94 -2.77 12.13
CA GLY A 290 -21.33 -4.10 12.10
C GLY A 290 -21.78 -5.02 13.25
N HIS A 291 -22.88 -4.70 13.92
CA HIS A 291 -23.48 -5.53 14.97
C HIS A 291 -24.32 -6.64 14.33
N TYR A 292 -24.26 -7.86 14.89
CA TYR A 292 -25.13 -8.97 14.48
C TYR A 292 -26.60 -8.53 14.40
N PRO A 293 -27.35 -8.96 13.37
CA PRO A 293 -26.99 -9.96 12.34
C PRO A 293 -26.34 -9.40 11.05
N ASN A 294 -25.83 -8.17 11.05
CA ASN A 294 -25.82 -7.35 9.83
C ASN A 294 -24.52 -7.25 9.01
N VAL A 295 -23.56 -8.19 9.11
CA VAL A 295 -22.41 -8.19 8.20
C VAL A 295 -22.46 -9.38 7.25
N ARG A 296 -22.86 -9.10 6.01
CA ARG A 296 -23.32 -10.09 5.02
C ARG A 296 -22.22 -10.75 4.19
N SER A 297 -20.96 -10.32 4.25
CA SER A 297 -19.86 -10.94 3.48
C SER A 297 -18.49 -10.37 3.85
N ASN A 298 -17.43 -11.12 3.53
CA ASN A 298 -16.03 -10.71 3.60
C ASN A 298 -15.75 -9.56 2.62
N ARG A 299 -16.01 -8.33 3.06
CA ARG A 299 -15.72 -7.13 2.27
C ARG A 299 -14.23 -6.87 2.33
N LEU A 300 -13.57 -6.82 1.18
CA LEU A 300 -12.13 -6.56 1.11
C LEU A 300 -11.87 -5.07 1.37
N VAL A 301 -11.19 -4.77 2.47
CA VAL A 301 -10.86 -3.37 2.84
C VAL A 301 -9.37 -3.18 3.04
N SER A 302 -8.90 -1.95 2.84
CA SER A 302 -7.60 -1.50 3.32
C SER A 302 -7.72 -0.42 4.36
N VAL A 303 -6.70 -0.33 5.21
CA VAL A 303 -6.49 0.79 6.12
C VAL A 303 -5.20 1.51 5.76
N GLY A 304 -5.23 2.84 5.74
CA GLY A 304 -4.07 3.69 5.54
C GLY A 304 -3.96 4.77 6.61
N LEU A 305 -2.74 5.21 6.88
CA LEU A 305 -2.43 6.24 7.88
C LEU A 305 -1.71 7.40 7.23
N ARG A 306 -1.97 8.62 7.70
CA ARG A 306 -1.30 9.83 7.24
C ARG A 306 -1.13 10.83 8.38
N TYR A 307 0.05 11.41 8.49
CA TYR A 307 0.24 12.62 9.28
C TYR A 307 0.08 13.84 8.40
N LYS A 308 -0.97 14.62 8.66
CA LYS A 308 -1.15 15.94 8.06
C LYS A 308 -1.10 16.98 9.16
N ARG A 309 -0.18 17.95 9.03
CA ARG A 309 -0.24 19.17 9.84
C ARG A 309 -1.33 20.04 9.26
N ASP A 310 -2.15 20.62 10.13
CA ASP A 310 -3.08 21.64 9.69
C ASP A 310 -2.26 22.85 9.22
N GLU A 311 -2.44 23.22 7.95
CA GLU A 311 -1.95 24.48 7.43
C GLU A 311 -2.81 25.58 8.09
N LEU A 312 -2.19 26.34 8.98
CA LEU A 312 -2.76 27.56 9.58
C LEU A 312 -3.01 28.62 8.50
#